data_AF-A0A937K0L8-F1
#
_entry.id   AF-A0A937K0L8-F1
#
_cell.length_a   1.000
_cell.length_b   1.000
_cell.length_c   1.000
_cell.angle_alpha   90.00
_cell.angle_beta   90.00
_cell.angle_gamma   90.00
#
_symmetry.space_group_name_H-M   'P 1'
#
loop_
_entity.id
_entity.type
_entity.pdbx_description
1 polymer ?
#
loop_
_entity_poly.entity_id
_entity_poly.type
_entity_poly.pdbx_seq_one_letter_code
_entity_poly.pdbx_strand_id
1 'polypeptide(L)'
;MITKAIKNAFVHAERKGWDRTYWAFDIHDTIIKPNWSAEEIPTEFYPLAKETLQIITKRKDVVSILYTCSHPHELENYLRFFEENDIFFDYINENPEVRSESYGYYENKPYFNVLFEDKAGFDPLEDWKEVMTLMTSEDFNTITN
;
A
#
# COMPACT_ATOMS: atom_id res chain seq x y z
N MET A 1 -13.99 4.04 3.06
CA MET A 1 -13.34 4.76 4.20
C MET A 1 -11.88 5.13 3.91
N ILE A 2 -11.20 4.29 3.12
CA ILE A 2 -9.81 4.46 2.70
C ILE A 2 -9.52 5.79 1.99
N THR A 3 -10.43 6.28 1.15
CA THR A 3 -10.26 7.54 0.40
C THR A 3 -10.14 8.76 1.31
N LYS A 4 -10.76 8.74 2.49
CA LYS A 4 -10.59 9.79 3.51
C LYS A 4 -9.19 9.73 4.14
N ALA A 5 -8.68 8.53 4.43
CA ALA A 5 -7.33 8.35 4.96
C ALA A 5 -6.28 8.86 3.97
N ILE A 6 -6.42 8.51 2.68
CA ILE A 6 -5.58 8.99 1.59
C ILE A 6 -5.57 10.52 1.50
N LYS A 7 -6.75 11.16 1.43
CA LYS A 7 -6.85 12.63 1.37
C LYS A 7 -6.22 13.29 2.59
N ASN A 8 -6.47 12.75 3.79
CA ASN A 8 -5.89 13.26 5.02
C ASN A 8 -4.36 13.11 5.05
N ALA A 9 -3.82 12.03 4.51
CA ALA A 9 -2.38 11.81 4.43
C ALA A 9 -1.70 12.93 3.63
N PHE A 10 -2.22 13.25 2.45
CA PHE A 10 -1.68 14.33 1.62
C PHE A 10 -1.87 15.71 2.24
N VAL A 11 -3.04 16.01 2.79
CA VAL A 11 -3.27 17.28 3.52
C VAL A 11 -2.32 17.43 4.71
N HIS A 12 -2.00 16.33 5.40
CA HIS A 12 -1.06 16.37 6.51
C HIS A 12 0.38 16.56 6.02
N ALA A 13 0.78 15.86 4.95
CA ALA A 13 2.08 16.00 4.32
C ALA A 13 2.33 17.46 3.90
N GLU A 14 1.36 18.07 3.21
CA GLU A 14 1.41 19.49 2.81
C GLU A 14 1.62 20.41 4.03
N ARG A 15 0.81 20.25 5.09
CA ARG A 15 0.92 21.06 6.32
C ARG A 15 2.26 20.90 7.04
N LYS A 16 2.92 19.76 6.87
CA LYS A 16 4.21 19.46 7.51
C LYS A 16 5.41 19.69 6.59
N GLY A 17 5.17 20.02 5.32
CA GLY A 17 6.22 20.11 4.31
C GLY A 17 6.91 18.77 4.06
N TRP A 18 6.16 17.66 4.11
CA TRP A 18 6.69 16.34 3.78
C TRP A 18 6.53 16.07 2.28
N ASP A 19 7.60 15.59 1.66
CA ASP A 19 7.60 15.28 0.21
C ASP A 19 6.90 13.95 -0.12
N ARG A 20 6.69 13.09 0.89
CA ARG A 20 6.18 11.73 0.71
C ARG A 20 5.21 11.31 1.80
N THR A 21 4.32 10.38 1.44
CA THR A 21 3.44 9.66 2.38
C THR A 21 3.71 8.16 2.33
N TYR A 22 3.53 7.46 3.44
CA TYR A 22 3.87 6.04 3.61
C TYR A 22 2.61 5.18 3.64
N TRP A 23 2.47 4.23 2.71
CA TRP A 23 1.26 3.45 2.51
C TRP A 23 1.58 1.97 2.65
N ALA A 24 0.94 1.30 3.59
CA ALA A 24 1.13 -0.11 3.89
C ALA A 24 0.01 -0.94 3.25
N PHE A 25 0.37 -2.05 2.59
CA PHE A 25 -0.56 -2.92 1.89
C PHE A 25 -0.40 -4.38 2.29
N ASP A 26 -1.46 -5.00 2.82
CA ASP A 26 -1.53 -6.45 2.99
C ASP A 26 -1.75 -7.17 1.66
N ILE A 27 -1.38 -8.44 1.61
CA ILE A 27 -1.50 -9.30 0.44
C ILE A 27 -2.86 -9.99 0.44
N HIS A 28 -3.09 -10.83 1.44
CA HIS A 28 -4.21 -11.77 1.46
C HIS A 28 -5.50 -11.06 1.85
N ASP A 29 -6.60 -11.40 1.16
CA ASP A 29 -7.91 -10.76 1.35
C ASP A 29 -7.89 -9.22 1.15
N THR A 30 -6.79 -8.68 0.61
CA THR A 30 -6.60 -7.26 0.35
C THR A 30 -6.24 -7.02 -1.11
N ILE A 31 -5.09 -7.53 -1.57
CA ILE A 31 -4.66 -7.44 -2.98
C ILE A 31 -5.05 -8.70 -3.75
N ILE A 32 -4.81 -9.86 -3.14
CA ILE A 32 -4.91 -11.19 -3.74
C ILE A 32 -5.93 -12.02 -2.98
N LYS A 33 -6.77 -12.75 -3.71
CA LYS A 33 -7.71 -13.72 -3.14
C LYS A 33 -6.94 -14.92 -2.60
N PRO A 34 -7.07 -15.29 -1.31
CA PRO A 34 -6.34 -16.42 -0.76
C PRO A 34 -6.79 -17.74 -1.38
N ASN A 35 -5.85 -18.68 -1.55
CA ASN A 35 -6.13 -20.05 -1.98
C ASN A 35 -5.97 -21.08 -0.83
N TRP A 36 -5.50 -20.66 0.34
CA TRP A 36 -5.21 -21.49 1.52
C TRP A 36 -4.28 -22.69 1.24
N SER A 37 -3.44 -22.59 0.21
CA SER A 37 -2.47 -23.61 -0.16
C SER A 37 -1.13 -23.34 0.52
N ALA A 38 -0.42 -24.41 0.89
CA ALA A 38 0.96 -24.34 1.36
C ALA A 38 1.99 -24.64 0.24
N GLU A 39 1.52 -24.99 -0.97
CA GLU A 39 2.37 -25.44 -2.07
C GLU A 39 2.59 -24.33 -3.12
N GLU A 40 1.59 -23.48 -3.35
CA GLU A 40 1.62 -22.44 -4.38
C GLU A 40 0.98 -21.14 -3.87
N ILE A 41 1.60 -20.01 -4.20
CA ILE A 41 1.01 -18.70 -3.90
C ILE A 41 -0.25 -18.48 -4.75
N PRO A 42 -1.32 -17.88 -4.19
CA PRO A 42 -2.41 -17.37 -4.98
C PRO A 42 -1.94 -16.21 -5.88
N THR A 43 -2.52 -16.13 -7.07
CA THR A 43 -2.18 -15.12 -8.10
C THR A 43 -3.40 -14.38 -8.63
N GLU A 44 -4.58 -14.63 -8.06
CA GLU A 44 -5.82 -13.96 -8.48
C GLU A 44 -5.99 -12.63 -7.71
N PHE A 45 -5.90 -11.52 -8.43
CA PHE A 45 -6.18 -10.20 -7.87
C PHE A 45 -7.66 -10.00 -7.54
N TYR A 46 -7.94 -9.18 -6.52
CA TYR A 46 -9.25 -8.56 -6.38
C TYR A 46 -9.50 -7.56 -7.52
N PRO A 47 -10.78 -7.30 -7.88
CA PRO A 47 -11.12 -6.35 -8.94
C PRO A 47 -10.46 -4.98 -8.71
N LEU A 48 -9.80 -4.46 -9.76
CA LEU A 48 -9.09 -3.17 -9.77
C LEU A 48 -7.86 -3.08 -8.86
N ALA A 49 -7.53 -4.09 -8.05
CA ALA A 49 -6.37 -4.05 -7.17
C ALA A 49 -5.06 -3.88 -7.96
N LYS A 50 -4.89 -4.68 -9.03
CA LYS A 50 -3.71 -4.63 -9.90
C LYS A 50 -3.54 -3.26 -10.53
N GLU A 51 -4.54 -2.77 -11.26
CA GLU A 51 -4.46 -1.51 -12.01
C GLU A 51 -4.27 -0.32 -11.07
N THR A 52 -4.92 -0.35 -9.90
CA THR A 52 -4.77 0.70 -8.89
C THR A 52 -3.35 0.72 -8.31
N LEU A 53 -2.80 -0.45 -7.97
CA LEU A 53 -1.43 -0.56 -7.48
C LEU A 53 -0.41 -0.13 -8.53
N GLN A 54 -0.58 -0.50 -9.79
CA GLN A 54 0.28 -0.05 -10.89
C GLN A 54 0.36 1.48 -10.99
N ILE A 55 -0.72 2.19 -10.64
CA ILE A 55 -0.73 3.65 -10.55
C ILE A 55 0.02 4.10 -9.29
N ILE A 56 -0.39 3.58 -8.12
CA ILE A 56 0.13 4.02 -6.82
C ILE A 56 1.65 3.79 -6.71
N THR A 57 2.15 2.60 -7.02
CA THR A 57 3.56 2.24 -6.83
C THR A 57 4.52 2.97 -7.78
N LYS A 58 4.00 3.66 -8.80
CA LYS A 58 4.82 4.48 -9.70
C LYS A 58 4.94 5.93 -9.24
N ARG A 59 4.10 6.35 -8.28
CA ARG A 59 4.12 7.70 -7.73
C ARG A 59 5.37 7.94 -6.89
N LYS A 60 5.93 9.15 -6.94
CA LYS A 60 7.15 9.53 -6.19
C LYS A 60 6.86 10.17 -4.83
N ASP A 61 5.63 10.59 -4.62
CA ASP A 61 5.09 11.15 -3.38
C ASP A 61 4.43 10.08 -2.48
N VAL A 62 4.48 8.81 -2.88
CA VAL A 62 4.01 7.65 -2.12
C VAL A 62 5.15 6.65 -1.97
N VAL A 63 5.42 6.25 -0.72
CA VAL A 63 6.30 5.13 -0.35
C VAL A 63 5.41 3.93 -0.07
N SER A 64 5.51 2.91 -0.91
CA SER A 64 4.68 1.71 -0.86
C SER A 64 5.39 0.61 -0.06
N ILE A 65 4.78 0.18 1.04
CA ILE A 65 5.30 -0.85 1.94
C ILE A 65 4.45 -2.10 1.77
N LEU A 66 5.06 -3.21 1.37
CA LEU A 66 4.41 -4.51 1.42
C LEU A 66 4.33 -4.94 2.89
N TYR A 67 3.11 -5.01 3.43
CA TYR A 67 2.86 -5.21 4.86
C TYR A 67 2.19 -6.57 5.07
N THR A 68 2.98 -7.60 5.33
CA THR A 68 2.52 -8.98 5.26
C THR A 68 3.13 -9.87 6.33
N CYS A 69 2.40 -10.93 6.71
CA CYS A 69 2.90 -12.00 7.57
C CYS A 69 3.34 -13.26 6.81
N SER A 70 3.39 -13.22 5.47
CA SER A 70 3.81 -14.36 4.63
C SER A 70 5.19 -14.91 5.01
N HIS A 71 5.40 -16.21 4.78
CA HIS A 71 6.70 -16.80 5.06
C HIS A 71 7.77 -16.29 4.08
N PRO A 72 9.06 -16.24 4.49
CA PRO A 72 10.13 -15.70 3.64
C PRO A 72 10.23 -16.34 2.25
N HIS A 73 9.99 -17.66 2.14
CA HIS A 73 10.05 -18.37 0.86
C HIS A 73 8.87 -18.01 -0.08
N GLU A 74 7.71 -17.65 0.48
CA GLU A 74 6.56 -17.18 -0.30
C GLU A 74 6.75 -15.72 -0.70
N LEU A 75 7.34 -14.91 0.19
CA LEU A 75 7.61 -13.49 -0.05
C LEU A 75 8.42 -13.29 -1.33
N GLU A 76 9.46 -14.10 -1.57
CA GLU A 76 10.23 -14.04 -2.83
C GLU A 76 9.35 -14.30 -4.07
N ASN A 77 8.39 -15.23 -3.97
CA ASN A 77 7.47 -15.53 -5.06
C ASN A 77 6.50 -14.36 -5.29
N TYR A 78 5.98 -13.75 -4.22
CA TYR A 78 5.11 -12.58 -4.31
C TYR A 78 5.81 -11.37 -4.91
N LEU A 79 7.05 -11.09 -4.51
CA LEU A 79 7.81 -9.97 -5.05
C LEU A 79 8.01 -10.12 -6.56
N ARG A 80 8.39 -11.32 -7.02
CA ARG A 80 8.50 -11.61 -8.46
C ARG A 80 7.15 -11.47 -9.16
N PHE A 81 6.08 -12.02 -8.58
CA PHE A 81 4.74 -11.93 -9.15
C PHE A 81 4.27 -10.46 -9.27
N PHE A 82 4.50 -9.63 -8.26
CA PHE A 82 4.16 -8.20 -8.33
C PHE A 82 5.01 -7.45 -9.36
N GLU A 83 6.31 -7.71 -9.42
CA GLU A 83 7.22 -7.14 -10.41
C GLU A 83 6.81 -7.49 -11.85
N GLU A 84 6.48 -8.76 -12.12
CA GLU A 84 5.93 -9.23 -13.41
C GLU A 84 4.62 -8.53 -13.80
N ASN A 85 3.93 -7.95 -12.83
CA ASN A 85 2.70 -7.19 -13.01
C ASN A 85 2.91 -5.66 -12.92
N ASP A 86 4.14 -5.16 -13.03
CA ASP A 86 4.50 -3.73 -12.94
C ASP A 86 4.13 -3.05 -11.61
N ILE A 87 4.15 -3.81 -10.51
CA ILE A 87 3.89 -3.33 -9.14
C ILE A 87 5.18 -3.44 -8.33
N PHE A 88 5.63 -2.32 -7.76
CA PHE A 88 6.93 -2.23 -7.08
C PHE A 88 6.77 -1.65 -5.69
N PHE A 89 7.09 -2.42 -4.65
CA PHE A 89 7.10 -1.94 -3.28
C PHE A 89 8.50 -1.42 -2.91
N ASP A 90 8.57 -0.30 -2.21
CA ASP A 90 9.83 0.31 -1.75
C ASP A 90 10.44 -0.47 -0.58
N TYR A 91 9.59 -1.00 0.31
CA TYR A 91 9.99 -1.71 1.52
C TYR A 91 9.04 -2.87 1.85
N ILE A 92 9.46 -3.75 2.75
CA ILE A 92 8.67 -4.90 3.22
C ILE A 92 8.65 -4.92 4.75
N ASN A 93 7.47 -4.74 5.36
CA ASN A 93 7.28 -4.71 6.82
C ASN A 93 8.11 -3.66 7.59
N GLU A 94 8.72 -2.71 6.89
CA GLU A 94 9.58 -1.68 7.48
C GLU A 94 9.55 -0.39 6.66
N ASN A 95 10.13 0.67 7.22
CA ASN A 95 10.46 1.90 6.51
C ASN A 95 11.68 2.58 7.16
N PRO A 96 12.90 2.08 6.91
CA PRO A 96 14.13 2.48 7.61
C PRO A 96 14.51 3.95 7.43
N GLU A 97 13.90 4.66 6.47
CA GLU A 97 14.06 6.10 6.31
C GLU A 97 13.37 6.92 7.42
N VAL A 98 12.41 6.35 8.14
CA VAL A 98 11.77 6.98 9.29
C VAL A 98 12.55 6.68 10.56
N ARG A 99 13.18 7.71 11.13
CA ARG A 99 14.06 7.57 12.30
C ARG A 99 13.29 7.76 13.61
N SER A 100 13.66 6.99 14.62
CA SER A 100 13.21 7.21 16.00
C SER A 100 13.74 8.55 16.52
N GLU A 101 12.84 9.39 17.01
CA GLU A 101 13.14 10.71 17.58
C GLU A 101 12.32 10.96 18.84
N SER A 102 12.38 12.16 19.44
CA SER A 102 11.72 12.46 20.71
C SER A 102 10.19 12.31 20.69
N TYR A 103 9.57 12.30 19.50
CA TYR A 103 8.11 12.22 19.31
C TYR A 103 7.64 10.85 18.80
N GLY A 104 8.55 9.89 18.56
CA GLY A 104 8.17 8.58 18.02
C GLY A 104 9.32 7.58 18.08
N TYR A 105 8.98 6.33 18.38
CA TYR A 105 9.92 5.21 18.42
C TYR A 105 9.51 4.20 17.34
N TYR A 106 10.31 4.11 16.28
CA TYR A 106 9.99 3.38 15.05
C TYR A 106 10.84 2.12 14.84
N GLU A 107 11.74 1.80 15.77
CA GLU A 107 12.61 0.60 15.69
C GLU A 107 11.82 -0.72 15.59
N ASN A 108 10.64 -0.78 16.21
CA ASN A 108 9.82 -1.99 16.28
C ASN A 108 8.45 -1.85 15.60
N LYS A 109 8.07 -0.63 15.22
CA LYS A 109 6.74 -0.34 14.65
C LYS A 109 6.92 0.56 13.44
N PRO A 110 6.72 0.05 12.22
CA PRO A 110 6.82 0.86 11.03
C PRO A 110 5.77 1.97 11.05
N TYR A 111 6.14 3.11 10.50
CA TYR A 111 5.24 4.24 10.33
C TYR A 111 4.50 4.15 9.00
N PHE A 112 3.20 4.41 9.01
CA PHE A 112 2.42 4.59 7.77
C PHE A 112 1.32 5.62 7.98
N ASN A 113 0.98 6.33 6.91
CA ASN A 113 -0.14 7.26 6.84
C ASN A 113 -1.44 6.56 6.45
N VAL A 114 -1.35 5.54 5.61
CA VAL A 114 -2.49 4.81 5.03
C VAL A 114 -2.23 3.32 5.16
N LEU A 115 -3.25 2.56 5.55
CA LEU A 115 -3.22 1.11 5.70
C LEU A 115 -4.32 0.48 4.85
N PHE A 116 -3.94 -0.41 3.94
CA PHE A 116 -4.81 -1.26 3.15
C PHE A 116 -4.70 -2.66 3.74
N GLU A 117 -5.69 -3.08 4.52
CA GLU A 117 -5.67 -4.31 5.32
C GLU A 117 -7.11 -4.72 5.63
N ASP A 118 -7.51 -5.92 5.21
CA ASP A 118 -8.87 -6.44 5.41
C ASP A 118 -9.23 -6.51 6.90
N LYS A 119 -8.26 -6.90 7.74
CA LYS A 119 -8.45 -7.01 9.20
C LYS A 119 -8.62 -5.64 9.87
N ALA A 120 -8.27 -4.56 9.18
CA ALA A 120 -8.50 -3.18 9.58
C ALA A 120 -9.77 -2.57 8.96
N GLY A 121 -10.55 -3.37 8.22
CA GLY A 121 -11.83 -2.98 7.64
C GLY A 121 -11.76 -2.48 6.19
N PHE A 122 -10.68 -2.77 5.47
CA PHE A 122 -10.63 -2.58 4.02
C PHE A 122 -11.48 -3.65 3.32
N ASP A 123 -12.43 -3.25 2.47
CA ASP A 123 -13.23 -4.17 1.67
C ASP A 123 -12.66 -4.28 0.25
N PRO A 124 -11.99 -5.39 -0.10
CA PRO A 124 -11.31 -5.51 -1.39
C PRO A 124 -12.28 -5.62 -2.59
N LEU A 125 -13.59 -5.83 -2.38
CA LEU A 125 -14.58 -5.85 -3.45
C LEU A 125 -15.08 -4.44 -3.81
N GLU A 126 -15.04 -3.51 -2.86
CA GLU A 126 -15.63 -2.18 -3.01
C GLU A 126 -14.58 -1.05 -2.92
N ASP A 127 -13.67 -1.10 -1.95
CA ASP A 127 -12.75 0.00 -1.65
C ASP A 127 -11.71 0.22 -2.78
N TRP A 128 -11.25 -0.84 -3.48
CA TRP A 128 -10.33 -0.67 -4.63
C TRP A 128 -10.93 0.21 -5.74
N LYS A 129 -12.23 0.11 -5.97
CA LYS A 129 -12.94 0.96 -6.92
C LYS A 129 -12.95 2.41 -6.48
N GLU A 130 -13.15 2.68 -5.19
CA GLU A 130 -13.08 4.04 -4.65
C GLU A 130 -11.67 4.61 -4.79
N VAL A 131 -10.64 3.81 -4.52
CA VAL A 131 -9.24 4.23 -4.61
C VAL A 131 -8.86 4.52 -6.06
N MET A 132 -9.19 3.62 -6.99
CA MET A 132 -8.99 3.84 -8.43
C MET A 132 -9.61 5.17 -8.87
N THR A 133 -10.88 5.38 -8.54
CA THR A 133 -11.62 6.61 -8.90
C THR A 133 -10.91 7.85 -8.37
N LEU A 134 -10.39 7.80 -7.14
CA LEU A 134 -9.65 8.91 -6.54
C LEU A 134 -8.32 9.15 -7.25
N MET A 135 -7.53 8.09 -7.49
CA MET A 135 -6.19 8.19 -8.10
C MET A 135 -6.24 8.69 -9.54
N THR A 136 -7.33 8.43 -10.28
CA THR A 136 -7.50 8.90 -11.66
C THR A 136 -8.24 10.23 -11.78
N SER A 137 -8.69 10.83 -10.67
CA SER A 137 -9.39 12.11 -10.72
C SER A 137 -8.42 13.27 -10.99
N GLU A 138 -8.81 14.20 -11.87
CA GLU A 138 -7.99 15.37 -12.24
C GLU A 138 -7.72 16.28 -11.03
N ASP A 139 -8.73 16.50 -10.20
CA ASP A 139 -8.64 17.34 -9.00
C ASP A 139 -7.57 16.84 -8.03
N PHE A 140 -7.52 15.52 -7.81
CA PHE A 140 -6.57 14.94 -6.86
C PHE A 140 -5.14 15.00 -7.40
N ASN A 141 -4.95 14.73 -8.70
CA ASN A 141 -3.63 14.80 -9.32
C ASN A 141 -3.09 16.23 -9.44
N THR A 142 -3.96 17.25 -9.44
CA THR A 142 -3.53 18.66 -9.46
C THR A 142 -3.05 19.14 -8.09
N ILE A 143 -3.49 18.50 -6.99
CA ILE A 143 -3.10 18.86 -5.61
C ILE A 143 -1.74 18.24 -5.23
N THR A 144 -1.35 17.14 -5.89
CA THR A 144 -0.17 16.34 -5.52
C THR A 144 1.00 16.48 -6.51
N ASN A 145 0.89 17.35 -7.52
CA ASN A 145 1.96 17.68 -8.48
C ASN A 145 2.50 19.08 -8.22
#